data_AF-A0AAD4EZ69-F1
#
_entry.id   AF-A0AAD4EZ69-F1
#
_cell.length_a   1.000
_cell.length_b   1.000
_cell.length_c   1.000
_cell.angle_alpha   90.00
_cell.angle_beta   90.00
_cell.angle_gamma   90.00
#
_symmetry.space_group_name_H-M   'P 1'
#
loop_
_entity.id
_entity.type
_entity.pdbx_description
1 polymer ?
#
loop_
_entity_poly.entity_id
_entity_poly.type
_entity_poly.pdbx_seq_one_letter_code
_entity_poly.pdbx_strand_id
1 'polypeptide(L)'
;MTHLSVCKPDRFQAWRKEGEPWEGSSWSDARFEDEAEKSIHQDGPKKTARPAQENISLGPQVREVARIFASFNDTFVHVTDLSGRETICRVTGGMKVKADRDESSPYAAMLAAQDVAARCKELGITALHIKIRATGGNGTKTPGPGAQSALRALARSGMKIGRIEDVTPTPSDSTRRKGGRRGRRL
;
A
#
# COMPACT_ATOMS: atom_id res chain seq x y z
N MET A 1 -19.33 -41.71 53.38
CA MET A 1 -18.61 -40.67 52.59
C MET A 1 -17.49 -41.37 51.84
N THR A 2 -17.78 -41.73 50.60
CA THR A 2 -16.86 -42.33 49.61
C THR A 2 -16.11 -41.21 48.88
N HIS A 3 -14.80 -41.37 48.66
CA HIS A 3 -14.17 -41.51 47.32
C HIS A 3 -12.66 -41.29 47.37
N LEU A 4 -11.93 -42.13 46.62
CA LEU A 4 -10.51 -41.99 46.26
C LEU A 4 -10.24 -40.73 45.41
N SER A 5 -9.02 -40.18 45.48
CA SER A 5 -7.98 -40.27 44.41
C SER A 5 -7.07 -39.02 44.27
N VAL A 6 -5.76 -39.27 44.45
CA VAL A 6 -4.56 -38.86 43.67
C VAL A 6 -4.48 -37.44 43.05
N CYS A 7 -3.47 -36.65 43.47
CA CYS A 7 -2.37 -36.17 42.59
C CYS A 7 -1.23 -35.45 43.36
N LYS A 8 0.01 -35.79 43.00
CA LYS A 8 1.32 -35.13 43.29
C LYS A 8 1.64 -34.16 42.13
N PRO A 9 2.77 -33.40 42.06
CA PRO A 9 3.73 -32.95 43.08
C PRO A 9 4.23 -31.47 42.87
N ASP A 10 5.22 -31.08 43.69
CA ASP A 10 6.31 -30.11 43.46
C ASP A 10 6.03 -28.60 43.59
N ARG A 11 6.34 -28.01 44.76
CA ARG A 11 7.68 -27.56 45.24
C ARG A 11 8.09 -26.24 44.58
N PHE A 12 7.56 -25.14 45.13
CA PHE A 12 8.05 -23.79 44.92
C PHE A 12 8.17 -23.07 46.28
N GLN A 13 9.35 -23.13 46.89
CA GLN A 13 9.85 -22.21 47.92
C GLN A 13 11.37 -22.12 47.70
N ALA A 14 11.89 -20.98 47.22
CA ALA A 14 12.33 -19.82 47.98
C ALA A 14 13.76 -19.93 48.57
N TRP A 15 14.67 -19.17 47.93
CA TRP A 15 15.72 -18.31 48.50
C TRP A 15 16.98 -18.84 49.24
N ARG A 16 18.12 -18.27 48.79
CA ARG A 16 19.27 -17.71 49.56
C ARG A 16 20.57 -18.54 49.68
N LYS A 17 21.65 -18.04 49.03
CA LYS A 17 23.03 -17.81 49.53
C LYS A 17 23.92 -17.33 48.35
N GLU A 18 24.51 -16.12 48.38
CA GLU A 18 25.92 -15.84 48.76
C GLU A 18 26.88 -16.77 48.00
N GLY A 19 27.66 -16.37 46.99
CA GLY A 19 28.67 -15.30 46.96
C GLY A 19 30.05 -15.97 46.96
N GLU A 20 30.81 -15.92 45.84
CA GLU A 20 32.30 -15.79 45.78
C GLU A 20 32.86 -15.91 44.33
N PRO A 21 34.00 -15.24 44.04
CA PRO A 21 34.52 -14.99 42.70
C PRO A 21 35.53 -16.06 42.25
N TRP A 22 35.60 -16.34 40.95
CA TRP A 22 36.56 -17.30 40.40
C TRP A 22 37.62 -16.56 39.58
N GLU A 23 38.77 -16.38 40.23
CA GLU A 23 40.07 -16.15 39.60
C GLU A 23 40.46 -17.33 38.69
N GLY A 24 41.39 -17.03 37.79
CA GLY A 24 41.75 -17.84 36.64
C GLY A 24 42.20 -19.27 36.93
N SER A 25 41.94 -20.13 35.93
CA SER A 25 42.80 -21.26 35.65
C SER A 25 43.17 -21.24 34.16
N SER A 26 44.46 -21.10 33.96
CA SER A 26 45.21 -21.14 32.71
C SER A 26 45.08 -22.49 32.01
N TRP A 27 44.96 -22.47 30.68
CA TRP A 27 45.61 -23.48 29.86
C TRP A 27 46.19 -22.85 28.60
N SER A 28 47.51 -22.87 28.56
CA SER A 28 48.36 -22.49 27.45
C SER A 28 48.33 -23.55 26.35
N ASP A 29 48.55 -23.05 25.13
CA ASP A 29 49.01 -23.74 23.92
C ASP A 29 48.01 -24.53 23.07
N ALA A 30 47.55 -23.88 21.99
CA ALA A 30 47.79 -24.38 20.64
C ALA A 30 47.61 -23.26 19.60
N ARG A 31 48.67 -23.05 18.81
CA ARG A 31 48.69 -22.27 17.58
C ARG A 31 47.68 -22.83 16.59
N PHE A 32 46.85 -21.98 15.98
CA PHE A 32 46.36 -22.16 14.61
C PHE A 32 45.71 -20.85 14.12
N GLU A 33 46.46 -20.12 13.27
CA GLU A 33 46.01 -19.31 12.11
C GLU A 33 44.84 -18.33 12.36
N ASP A 34 45.01 -17.02 12.56
CA ASP A 34 45.67 -16.00 11.72
C ASP A 34 45.12 -15.89 10.28
N GLU A 35 43.78 -15.92 10.10
CA GLU A 35 43.13 -15.52 8.82
C GLU A 35 41.70 -14.91 8.96
N ALA A 36 41.32 -14.35 10.12
CA ALA A 36 39.92 -13.90 10.32
C ALA A 36 39.65 -12.37 10.25
N GLU A 37 40.65 -11.53 9.99
CA GLU A 37 40.49 -10.06 10.09
C GLU A 37 40.75 -9.27 8.79
N LYS A 38 40.65 -9.90 7.62
CA LYS A 38 40.71 -9.20 6.32
C LYS A 38 39.44 -9.36 5.48
N SER A 39 38.28 -8.94 5.99
CA SER A 39 37.14 -8.61 5.11
C SER A 39 36.02 -7.87 5.83
N ILE A 40 36.28 -6.65 6.33
CA ILE A 40 35.19 -5.73 6.69
C ILE A 40 35.47 -4.35 6.10
N HIS A 41 35.60 -4.31 4.77
CA HIS A 41 35.48 -3.07 4.02
C HIS A 41 34.40 -3.20 2.95
N GLN A 42 33.30 -2.51 3.24
CA GLN A 42 32.34 -1.90 2.33
C GLN A 42 31.53 -2.81 1.39
N ASP A 43 30.30 -3.12 1.80
CA ASP A 43 29.18 -3.23 0.86
C ASP A 43 28.02 -2.39 1.39
N GLY A 44 28.09 -1.07 1.14
CA GLY A 44 26.89 -0.24 1.19
C GLY A 44 25.88 -0.73 0.14
N PRO A 45 24.57 -0.50 0.31
CA PRO A 45 23.58 -0.96 -0.66
C PRO A 45 23.91 -0.39 -2.03
N LYS A 46 24.32 -1.28 -2.95
CA LYS A 46 24.60 -0.95 -4.35
C LYS A 46 23.36 -0.26 -4.90
N LYS A 47 23.48 1.04 -5.22
CA LYS A 47 22.45 1.79 -5.96
C LYS A 47 22.27 1.09 -7.30
N THR A 48 21.29 0.21 -7.39
CA THR A 48 20.85 -0.36 -8.66
C THR A 48 20.48 0.79 -9.58
N ALA A 49 21.18 0.90 -10.70
CA ALA A 49 20.89 1.89 -11.73
C ALA A 49 19.41 1.71 -12.12
N ARG A 50 18.65 2.80 -12.05
CA ARG A 50 17.23 2.78 -12.45
C ARG A 50 17.19 2.36 -13.92
N PRO A 51 16.47 1.28 -14.30
CA PRO A 51 16.32 0.94 -15.70
C PRO A 51 15.71 2.14 -16.42
N ALA A 52 16.27 2.49 -17.58
CA ALA A 52 15.75 3.56 -18.41
C ALA A 52 14.26 3.33 -18.64
N GLN A 53 13.44 4.36 -18.43
CA GLN A 53 12.03 4.28 -18.73
C GLN A 53 11.88 4.11 -20.24
N GLU A 54 11.71 2.87 -20.69
CA GLU A 54 11.14 2.61 -22.00
C GLU A 54 9.75 3.22 -21.99
N ASN A 55 9.59 4.31 -22.73
CA ASN A 55 8.27 4.84 -23.04
C ASN A 55 7.56 3.74 -23.83
N ILE A 56 6.78 2.93 -23.13
CA ILE A 56 5.92 1.92 -23.74
C ILE A 56 4.91 2.71 -24.57
N SER A 57 5.28 2.98 -25.82
CA SER A 57 4.38 3.35 -26.90
C SER A 57 3.53 2.11 -27.15
N LEU A 58 2.58 1.88 -26.25
CA LEU A 58 1.48 0.98 -26.49
C LEU A 58 0.88 1.45 -27.82
N GLY A 59 0.88 0.56 -28.82
CA GLY A 59 0.33 0.86 -30.14
C GLY A 59 -1.17 1.21 -30.06
N PRO A 60 -1.97 1.04 -31.14
CA PRO A 60 -3.37 1.48 -31.21
C PRO A 60 -4.34 0.83 -30.18
N GLN A 61 -3.83 0.05 -29.23
CA GLN A 61 -4.52 -0.70 -28.18
C GLN A 61 -4.93 0.14 -26.96
N VAL A 62 -4.35 1.33 -26.72
CA VAL A 62 -4.81 2.21 -25.62
C VAL A 62 -5.84 3.18 -26.17
N ARG A 63 -7.11 2.82 -26.06
CA ARG A 63 -8.23 3.69 -26.46
C ARG A 63 -9.01 4.25 -25.27
N GLU A 64 -8.79 3.68 -24.09
CA GLU A 64 -9.67 3.87 -22.94
C GLU A 64 -8.93 4.54 -21.77
N VAL A 65 -9.67 5.32 -20.99
CA VAL A 65 -9.17 6.14 -19.88
C VAL A 65 -9.83 5.71 -18.59
N ALA A 66 -9.03 5.26 -17.62
CA ALA A 66 -9.43 5.02 -16.25
C ALA A 66 -9.28 6.31 -15.43
N ARG A 67 -10.41 6.93 -15.09
CA ARG A 67 -10.49 8.04 -14.13
C ARG A 67 -10.63 7.47 -12.72
N ILE A 68 -9.58 7.61 -11.93
CA ILE A 68 -9.57 7.22 -10.52
C ILE A 68 -9.82 8.48 -9.70
N PHE A 69 -11.02 8.59 -9.14
CA PHE A 69 -11.33 9.67 -8.19
C PHE A 69 -11.14 9.15 -6.77
N ALA A 70 -10.16 9.69 -6.07
CA ALA A 70 -9.83 9.27 -4.71
C ALA A 70 -10.07 10.42 -3.74
N SER A 71 -11.14 10.31 -2.97
CA SER A 71 -11.44 11.20 -1.86
C SER A 71 -11.12 10.52 -0.53
N PHE A 72 -11.23 11.27 0.56
CA PHE A 72 -11.08 10.69 1.92
C PHE A 72 -12.28 9.85 2.35
N ASN A 73 -13.41 9.97 1.65
CA ASN A 73 -14.65 9.26 2.00
C ASN A 73 -14.85 8.06 1.10
N ASP A 74 -14.62 8.17 -0.21
CA ASP A 74 -14.82 7.08 -1.16
C ASP A 74 -13.78 7.13 -2.31
N THR A 75 -13.62 5.99 -2.98
CA THR A 75 -12.79 5.82 -4.18
C THR A 75 -13.63 5.32 -5.35
N PHE A 76 -13.50 5.99 -6.50
CA PHE A 76 -14.23 5.65 -7.71
C PHE A 76 -13.24 5.21 -8.77
N VAL A 77 -13.51 4.07 -9.37
CA VAL A 77 -12.84 3.60 -10.57
C VAL A 77 -13.84 3.70 -11.72
N HIS A 78 -13.58 4.62 -12.62
CA HIS A 78 -14.46 4.94 -13.74
C HIS A 78 -13.71 4.85 -15.05
N VAL A 79 -14.09 3.90 -15.91
CA VAL A 79 -13.46 3.71 -17.22
C VAL A 79 -14.37 4.25 -18.32
N THR A 80 -13.78 4.99 -19.24
CA THR A 80 -14.46 5.56 -20.41
C THR A 80 -13.62 5.43 -21.65
N ASP A 81 -14.25 5.81 -22.76
CA ASP A 81 -13.62 6.18 -24.01
C ASP A 81 -12.63 7.36 -23.87
N LEU A 82 -11.82 7.56 -24.91
CA LEU A 82 -10.85 8.65 -24.99
C LEU A 82 -11.53 10.03 -24.90
N SER A 83 -12.73 10.19 -25.47
CA SER A 83 -13.46 11.45 -25.42
C SER A 83 -13.99 11.77 -24.01
N GLY A 84 -14.19 10.74 -23.19
CA GLY A 84 -14.70 10.86 -21.84
C GLY A 84 -16.20 11.02 -21.73
N ARG A 85 -16.94 10.82 -22.83
CA ARG A 85 -18.40 10.95 -22.88
C ARG A 85 -19.08 9.61 -22.61
N GLU A 86 -18.52 8.51 -23.11
CA GLU A 86 -19.14 7.19 -23.01
C GLU A 86 -18.52 6.39 -21.87
N THR A 87 -19.37 5.85 -21.00
CA THR A 87 -18.94 5.13 -19.81
C THR A 87 -19.00 3.64 -20.04
N ILE A 88 -17.86 2.97 -19.86
CA ILE A 88 -17.78 1.50 -19.94
C ILE A 88 -18.17 0.88 -18.60
N CYS A 89 -17.53 1.35 -17.54
CA CYS A 89 -17.82 0.86 -16.20
C CYS A 89 -17.58 1.93 -15.13
N ARG A 90 -18.43 1.87 -14.12
CA ARG A 90 -18.33 2.68 -12.90
C ARG A 90 -18.48 1.77 -11.70
N VAL A 91 -17.44 1.71 -10.87
CA VAL A 91 -17.47 0.99 -9.60
C VAL A 91 -16.90 1.88 -8.53
N THR A 92 -17.54 1.91 -7.37
CA THR A 92 -17.09 2.67 -6.19
C THR A 92 -16.63 1.72 -5.09
N GLY A 93 -15.85 2.23 -4.14
CA GLY A 93 -15.44 1.48 -2.96
C GLY A 93 -16.65 1.09 -2.11
N GLY A 94 -17.60 2.01 -1.95
CA GLY A 94 -18.86 1.74 -1.25
C GLY A 94 -19.75 0.65 -1.88
N MET A 95 -19.63 0.37 -3.19
CA MET A 95 -20.35 -0.77 -3.79
C MET A 95 -19.81 -2.14 -3.32
N LYS A 96 -18.62 -2.19 -2.74
CA LYS A 96 -17.95 -3.44 -2.35
C LYS A 96 -17.96 -3.70 -0.85
N VAL A 97 -18.22 -2.67 -0.05
CA VAL A 97 -18.17 -2.73 1.41
C VAL A 97 -19.48 -2.24 1.99
N LYS A 98 -19.96 -2.91 3.06
CA LYS A 98 -21.22 -2.57 3.72
C LYS A 98 -21.09 -1.45 4.76
N ALA A 99 -19.86 -1.14 5.17
CA ALA A 99 -19.58 -0.16 6.20
C ALA A 99 -19.22 1.19 5.58
N ASP A 100 -19.98 2.22 5.91
CA ASP A 100 -19.85 3.58 5.36
C ASP A 100 -18.47 4.22 5.60
N ARG A 101 -17.78 3.84 6.68
CA ARG A 101 -16.44 4.35 7.01
C ARG A 101 -15.33 3.75 6.14
N ASP A 102 -15.59 2.57 5.55
CA ASP A 102 -14.59 1.76 4.87
C ASP A 102 -14.65 1.94 3.34
N GLU A 103 -15.45 2.88 2.84
CA GLU A 103 -15.59 3.20 1.41
C GLU A 103 -14.28 3.72 0.78
N SER A 104 -13.49 4.51 1.51
CA SER A 104 -12.17 4.99 1.06
C SER A 104 -11.04 4.01 1.35
N SER A 105 -11.33 2.91 2.03
CA SER A 105 -10.33 1.94 2.47
C SER A 105 -9.55 1.39 1.27
N PRO A 106 -8.22 1.19 1.40
CA PRO A 106 -7.42 0.57 0.34
C PRO A 106 -7.95 -0.82 -0.05
N TYR A 107 -8.62 -1.53 0.86
CA TYR A 107 -9.23 -2.83 0.57
C TYR A 107 -10.44 -2.69 -0.36
N ALA A 108 -11.34 -1.74 -0.10
CA ALA A 108 -12.50 -1.45 -0.93
C ALA A 108 -12.08 -1.05 -2.36
N ALA A 109 -11.09 -0.15 -2.45
CA ALA A 109 -10.53 0.31 -3.72
C ALA A 109 -9.93 -0.83 -4.56
N MET A 110 -9.26 -1.79 -3.91
CA MET A 110 -8.68 -2.95 -4.57
C MET A 110 -9.76 -3.84 -5.19
N LEU A 111 -10.82 -4.16 -4.43
CA LEU A 111 -11.93 -4.97 -4.93
C LEU A 111 -12.66 -4.28 -6.09
N ALA A 112 -12.91 -2.97 -5.96
CA ALA A 112 -13.53 -2.18 -7.03
C ALA A 112 -12.71 -2.21 -8.33
N ALA A 113 -11.38 -2.07 -8.23
CA ALA A 113 -10.48 -2.12 -9.37
C ALA A 113 -10.39 -3.51 -10.02
N GLN A 114 -10.46 -4.59 -9.24
CA GLN A 114 -10.49 -5.96 -9.76
C GLN A 114 -11.75 -6.22 -10.59
N ASP A 115 -12.91 -5.78 -10.11
CA ASP A 115 -14.17 -5.94 -10.83
C ASP A 115 -14.23 -5.11 -12.11
N VAL A 116 -13.68 -3.89 -12.08
CA VAL A 116 -13.50 -3.06 -13.28
C VAL A 116 -12.59 -3.78 -14.29
N ALA A 117 -11.48 -4.34 -13.85
CA ALA A 117 -10.56 -5.05 -14.73
C ALA A 117 -11.21 -6.30 -15.35
N ALA A 118 -12.00 -7.05 -14.59
CA ALA A 118 -12.75 -8.19 -15.11
C ALA A 118 -13.72 -7.77 -16.23
N ARG A 119 -14.53 -6.73 -16.00
CA ARG A 119 -15.44 -6.17 -17.01
C ARG A 119 -14.70 -5.64 -18.24
N CYS A 120 -13.56 -4.99 -18.05
CA CYS A 120 -12.75 -4.50 -19.16
C CYS A 120 -12.20 -5.64 -20.02
N LYS A 121 -11.81 -6.77 -19.40
CA LYS A 121 -11.35 -7.97 -20.13
C LYS A 121 -12.46 -8.63 -20.94
N GLU A 122 -13.67 -8.71 -20.40
CA GLU A 122 -14.85 -9.21 -21.12
C GLU A 122 -15.12 -8.40 -22.39
N LEU A 123 -14.89 -7.08 -22.31
CA LEU A 123 -15.05 -6.15 -23.44
C LEU A 123 -13.84 -6.09 -24.39
N GLY A 124 -12.76 -6.82 -24.09
CA GLY A 124 -11.55 -6.85 -24.92
C GLY A 124 -10.61 -5.65 -24.75
N ILE A 125 -10.78 -4.86 -23.70
CA ILE A 125 -9.90 -3.73 -23.39
C ILE A 125 -8.65 -4.26 -22.70
N THR A 126 -7.49 -4.04 -23.31
CA THR A 126 -6.20 -4.57 -22.83
C THR A 126 -5.31 -3.52 -22.17
N ALA A 127 -5.53 -2.24 -22.46
CA ALA A 127 -4.71 -1.14 -21.99
C ALA A 127 -5.53 0.09 -21.59
N LEU A 128 -5.08 0.78 -20.54
CA LEU A 128 -5.75 1.95 -19.96
C LEU A 128 -4.78 3.11 -19.72
N HIS A 129 -5.22 4.33 -20.06
CA HIS A 129 -4.63 5.57 -19.54
C HIS A 129 -5.19 5.89 -18.17
N ILE A 130 -4.34 6.19 -17.19
CA ILE A 130 -4.81 6.46 -15.82
C ILE A 130 -4.80 7.96 -15.57
N LYS A 131 -5.95 8.49 -15.15
CA LYS A 131 -6.12 9.86 -14.68
C LYS A 131 -6.50 9.84 -13.21
N ILE A 132 -5.59 10.22 -12.34
CA ILE A 132 -5.82 10.32 -10.89
C ILE A 132 -6.42 11.69 -10.59
N ARG A 133 -7.44 11.72 -9.74
CA ARG A 133 -8.11 12.95 -9.33
C ARG A 133 -8.40 12.92 -7.83
N ALA A 134 -7.91 13.92 -7.10
CA ALA A 134 -8.40 14.24 -5.76
C ALA A 134 -9.62 15.18 -5.83
N THR A 135 -10.28 15.42 -4.70
CA THR A 135 -11.42 16.36 -4.61
C THR A 135 -11.06 17.74 -5.19
N GLY A 136 -9.85 18.24 -4.87
CA GLY A 136 -9.29 19.46 -5.43
C GLY A 136 -10.13 20.72 -5.16
N GLY A 137 -9.93 21.75 -5.99
CA GLY A 137 -10.58 23.05 -5.84
C GLY A 137 -10.23 23.70 -4.50
N ASN A 138 -11.28 24.02 -3.73
CA ASN A 138 -11.14 24.56 -2.37
C ASN A 138 -10.89 23.47 -1.31
N GLY A 139 -11.10 22.21 -1.68
CA GLY A 139 -10.88 21.08 -0.80
C GLY A 139 -9.43 20.64 -0.74
N THR A 140 -9.23 19.40 -0.34
CA THR A 140 -7.94 18.75 -0.31
C THR A 140 -7.46 18.41 -1.72
N LYS A 141 -6.21 18.79 -2.02
CA LYS A 141 -5.51 18.42 -3.26
C LYS A 141 -4.83 17.05 -3.16
N THR A 142 -4.64 16.56 -1.94
CA THR A 142 -4.06 15.24 -1.69
C THR A 142 -5.04 14.15 -2.11
N PRO A 143 -4.63 13.19 -2.95
CA PRO A 143 -5.47 12.04 -3.28
C PRO A 143 -5.73 11.18 -2.04
N GLY A 144 -6.93 10.62 -1.95
CA GLY A 144 -7.33 9.73 -0.86
C GLY A 144 -6.51 8.43 -0.79
N PRO A 145 -6.58 7.70 0.34
CA PRO A 145 -5.76 6.53 0.60
C PRO A 145 -5.97 5.37 -0.40
N GLY A 146 -7.17 5.24 -0.98
CA GLY A 146 -7.45 4.20 -1.97
C GLY A 146 -6.88 4.44 -3.38
N ALA A 147 -6.33 5.63 -3.69
CA ALA A 147 -5.79 5.94 -5.02
C ALA A 147 -4.68 4.97 -5.44
N GLN A 148 -3.69 4.80 -4.57
CA GLN A 148 -2.52 3.96 -4.83
C GLN A 148 -2.88 2.48 -4.89
N SER A 149 -3.84 2.07 -4.07
CA SER A 149 -4.33 0.69 -4.01
C SER A 149 -5.09 0.31 -5.28
N ALA A 150 -5.95 1.19 -5.79
CA ALA A 150 -6.66 0.98 -7.05
C ALA A 150 -5.68 0.85 -8.23
N LEU A 151 -4.69 1.75 -8.31
CA LEU A 151 -3.66 1.71 -9.36
C LEU A 151 -2.85 0.41 -9.31
N ARG A 152 -2.43 -0.02 -8.11
CA ARG A 152 -1.73 -1.30 -7.91
C ARG A 152 -2.59 -2.50 -8.30
N ALA A 153 -3.89 -2.47 -7.99
CA ALA A 153 -4.80 -3.56 -8.32
C ALA A 153 -5.04 -3.68 -9.83
N LEU A 154 -5.16 -2.57 -10.56
CA LEU A 154 -5.24 -2.55 -12.02
C LEU A 154 -3.98 -3.16 -12.64
N ALA A 155 -2.79 -2.79 -12.16
CA ALA A 155 -1.53 -3.40 -12.60
C ALA A 155 -1.51 -4.92 -12.35
N ARG A 156 -1.88 -5.35 -11.14
CA ARG A 156 -1.90 -6.76 -10.73
C ARG A 156 -2.90 -7.59 -11.53
N SER A 157 -4.00 -6.98 -11.96
CA SER A 157 -5.02 -7.65 -12.77
C SER A 157 -4.56 -7.93 -14.21
N GLY A 158 -3.39 -7.43 -14.62
CA GLY A 158 -2.80 -7.69 -15.94
C GLY A 158 -3.22 -6.68 -17.02
N MET A 159 -3.80 -5.53 -16.64
CA MET A 159 -4.08 -4.44 -17.55
C MET A 159 -2.77 -3.69 -17.89
N LYS A 160 -2.53 -3.41 -19.16
CA LYS A 160 -1.37 -2.61 -19.58
C LYS A 160 -1.61 -1.14 -19.20
N ILE A 161 -0.74 -0.60 -18.37
CA ILE A 161 -0.85 0.80 -17.93
C ILE A 161 -0.11 1.68 -18.94
N GLY A 162 -0.82 2.64 -19.51
CA GLY A 162 -0.24 3.68 -20.36
C GLY A 162 0.25 4.87 -19.54
N ARG A 163 -0.05 6.07 -20.03
CA ARG A 163 0.25 7.33 -19.33
C ARG A 163 -0.53 7.44 -18.02
N ILE A 164 0.15 7.89 -16.98
CA ILE A 164 -0.43 8.23 -15.67
C ILE A 164 -0.36 9.75 -15.54
N GLU A 165 -1.50 10.39 -15.36
CA GLU A 165 -1.62 11.84 -15.22
C GLU A 165 -2.40 12.18 -13.95
N ASP A 166 -1.98 13.22 -13.23
CA ASP A 166 -2.79 13.83 -12.17
C ASP A 166 -3.63 14.95 -12.78
N VAL A 167 -4.95 14.80 -12.70
CA VAL A 167 -5.95 15.78 -13.17
C VAL A 167 -6.73 16.38 -12.01
N THR A 168 -6.12 16.43 -10.82
CA THR A 168 -6.69 17.12 -9.66
C THR A 168 -6.95 18.60 -10.01
N PRO A 169 -8.20 19.08 -9.90
CA PRO A 169 -8.55 20.43 -10.31
C PRO A 169 -7.83 21.44 -9.41
N THR A 170 -6.89 22.17 -9.99
CA THR A 170 -6.18 23.26 -9.32
C THR A 170 -6.74 24.58 -9.83
N PRO A 171 -7.43 25.36 -8.98
CA PRO A 171 -8.03 26.61 -9.40
C PRO A 171 -6.95 27.71 -9.48
N SER A 172 -7.05 28.60 -10.47
CA SER A 172 -6.15 29.75 -10.63
C SER A 172 -6.28 30.75 -9.48
N ASP A 173 -7.51 30.96 -9.00
CA ASP A 173 -7.82 31.68 -7.76
C ASP A 173 -8.82 30.85 -6.94
N SER A 174 -8.76 30.92 -5.62
CA SER A 174 -9.57 30.10 -4.73
C SER A 174 -10.77 30.86 -4.17
N THR A 175 -11.95 30.25 -4.19
CA THR A 175 -13.08 30.77 -3.42
C THR A 175 -12.93 30.38 -1.94
N ARG A 176 -13.62 31.10 -1.05
CA ARG A 176 -13.50 30.87 0.41
C ARG A 176 -13.80 29.41 0.77
N ARG A 177 -12.85 28.75 1.44
CA ARG A 177 -13.01 27.36 1.91
C ARG A 177 -14.16 27.22 2.92
N LYS A 178 -14.80 26.06 2.93
CA LYS A 178 -15.85 25.72 3.90
C LYS A 178 -15.25 25.74 5.32
N GLY A 179 -15.88 26.50 6.22
CA GLY A 179 -15.44 26.68 7.60
C GLY A 179 -15.38 28.15 8.01
N GLY A 180 -15.23 28.39 9.32
CA GLY A 180 -14.94 29.73 9.83
C GLY A 180 -13.51 30.16 9.47
N ARG A 181 -13.17 31.44 9.70
CA ARG A 181 -11.79 31.94 9.58
C ARG A 181 -10.79 31.11 10.40
N ARG A 182 -11.26 30.52 11.51
CA ARG A 182 -10.49 29.69 12.45
C ARG A 182 -10.45 28.20 12.05
N GLY A 183 -11.08 27.80 10.95
CA GLY A 183 -11.12 26.41 10.49
C GLY A 183 -12.03 25.49 11.30
N ARG A 184 -11.84 24.17 11.14
CA ARG A 184 -12.52 23.11 11.90
C ARG A 184 -11.89 23.01 13.29
N ARG A 185 -12.70 23.07 14.34
CA ARG A 185 -12.31 22.78 15.72
C ARG A 185 -12.87 21.40 16.08
N LEU A 186 -12.00 20.50 16.51
CA LEU A 186 -12.34 19.17 16.99
C LEU A 186 -12.47 19.20 18.51
#